data_AF-A0A1W1HD97-F1
#
_entry.id   AF-A0A1W1HD97-F1
#
_cell.length_a   1.000
_cell.length_b   1.000
_cell.length_c   1.000
_cell.angle_alpha   90.00
_cell.angle_beta   90.00
_cell.angle_gamma   90.00
#
_symmetry.space_group_name_H-M   'P 1'
#
loop_
_entity.id
_entity.type
_entity.pdbx_description
1 polymer ?
#
loop_
_entity_poly.entity_id
_entity_poly.type
_entity_poly.pdbx_seq_one_letter_code
_entity_poly.pdbx_strand_id
1 'polypeptide(L)'
;MLEQPANAIYMKRFLRELHEKIRAKMSIMPHLINDEGYEKIKNFKQFDDRYTAPIHGFRDAEDYWYQCSSRRFLKYIQVPTLIVNALNDPFLSPSCYPVKEVKKNSNVVLEIPKDGGHVGFVEFNEASIYWSEKVAVKWFSY
;
A
#
# COMPACT_ATOMS: atom_id res chain seq x y z
N MET A 1 0.06 -9.48 -7.72
CA MET A 1 -0.36 -8.08 -7.47
C MET A 1 -1.80 -7.88 -7.91
N LEU A 2 -2.60 -7.11 -7.17
CA LEU A 2 -4.05 -6.94 -7.36
C LEU A 2 -4.40 -6.30 -8.70
N GLU A 3 -3.53 -5.44 -9.24
CA GLU A 3 -3.70 -4.83 -10.57
C GLU A 3 -3.38 -5.77 -11.74
N GLN A 4 -2.85 -6.97 -11.49
CA GLN A 4 -2.59 -7.93 -12.56
C GLN A 4 -3.89 -8.45 -13.16
N PRO A 5 -3.93 -8.72 -14.49
CA PRO A 5 -5.14 -9.22 -15.15
C PRO A 5 -5.73 -10.48 -14.52
N ALA A 6 -4.89 -11.36 -13.97
CA ALA A 6 -5.33 -12.57 -13.27
C ALA A 6 -6.18 -12.29 -12.01
N ASN A 7 -6.06 -11.10 -11.42
CA ASN A 7 -6.78 -10.68 -10.22
C ASN A 7 -7.97 -9.74 -10.52
N ALA A 8 -8.39 -9.65 -11.78
CA ALA A 8 -9.43 -8.72 -12.23
C ALA A 8 -10.76 -8.82 -11.45
N ILE A 9 -11.14 -10.02 -10.99
CA ILE A 9 -12.35 -10.21 -10.16
C ILE A 9 -12.21 -9.47 -8.83
N TYR A 10 -11.05 -9.59 -8.18
CA TYR A 10 -10.76 -8.91 -6.91
C TYR A 10 -10.65 -7.39 -7.12
N MET A 11 -9.97 -6.95 -8.18
CA MET A 11 -9.91 -5.53 -8.55
C MET A 11 -11.31 -4.95 -8.76
N LYS A 12 -12.17 -5.63 -9.52
CA LYS A 12 -13.55 -5.20 -9.78
C LYS A 12 -14.36 -5.09 -8.49
N ARG A 13 -14.23 -6.07 -7.59
CA ARG A 13 -14.88 -6.01 -6.27
C ARG A 13 -14.38 -4.81 -5.47
N PHE A 14 -13.07 -4.59 -5.42
CA PHE A 14 -12.48 -3.49 -4.67
C PHE A 14 -12.92 -2.13 -5.21
N LEU A 15 -12.92 -1.95 -6.54
CA LEU A 15 -13.43 -0.75 -7.19
C LEU A 15 -14.93 -0.53 -6.91
N ARG A 16 -15.73 -1.58 -6.75
CA ARG A 16 -17.14 -1.43 -6.33
C ARG A 16 -17.25 -0.89 -4.90
N GLU A 17 -16.45 -1.40 -3.96
CA GLU A 17 -16.41 -0.89 -2.58
C GLU A 17 -15.92 0.57 -2.53
N LEU A 18 -14.99 0.95 -3.40
CA LEU A 18 -14.59 2.35 -3.56
C LEU A 18 -15.71 3.23 -4.16
N HIS A 19 -16.52 2.69 -5.08
CA HIS A 19 -17.65 3.43 -5.68
C HIS A 19 -18.66 3.82 -4.61
N GLU A 20 -18.96 2.92 -3.69
CA GLU A 20 -19.86 3.18 -2.56
C GLU A 20 -19.35 4.36 -1.71
N LYS A 21 -18.03 4.40 -1.46
CA LYS A 21 -17.40 5.53 -0.76
C LYS A 21 -17.49 6.84 -1.57
N ILE A 22 -17.36 6.78 -2.89
CA ILE A 22 -17.54 7.95 -3.76
C ILE A 22 -18.98 8.46 -3.67
N ARG A 23 -20.00 7.60 -3.78
CA ARG A 23 -21.40 8.01 -3.65
C ARG A 23 -21.70 8.64 -2.29
N ALA A 24 -21.14 8.08 -1.22
CA ALA A 24 -21.23 8.68 0.12
C ALA A 24 -20.54 10.04 0.20
N LYS A 25 -19.40 10.23 -0.49
CA LYS A 25 -18.69 11.52 -0.56
C LYS A 25 -19.42 12.55 -1.44
N MET A 26 -20.17 12.13 -2.45
CA MET A 26 -20.95 13.04 -3.30
C MET A 26 -22.03 13.80 -2.53
N SER A 27 -22.65 13.19 -1.51
CA SER A 27 -23.67 13.88 -0.70
C SER A 27 -23.09 15.01 0.15
N ILE A 28 -21.83 14.92 0.53
CA ILE A 28 -21.13 15.92 1.36
C ILE A 28 -20.28 16.90 0.53
N MET A 29 -19.91 16.53 -0.69
CA MET A 29 -19.07 17.34 -1.59
C MET A 29 -19.64 17.37 -3.02
N PRO A 30 -20.90 17.82 -3.22
CA PRO A 30 -21.61 17.67 -4.50
C PRO A 30 -21.00 18.47 -5.65
N HIS A 31 -20.24 19.53 -5.37
CA HIS A 31 -19.59 20.35 -6.40
C HIS A 31 -18.19 19.87 -6.79
N LEU A 32 -17.64 18.90 -6.05
CA LEU A 32 -16.26 18.43 -6.23
C LEU A 32 -16.19 17.01 -6.79
N ILE A 33 -17.25 16.20 -6.57
CA ILE A 33 -17.24 14.78 -6.87
C ILE A 33 -18.53 14.41 -7.59
N ASN A 34 -18.41 13.65 -8.68
CA ASN A 34 -19.51 12.92 -9.32
C ASN A 34 -19.02 11.54 -9.74
N ASP A 35 -19.93 10.60 -9.91
CA ASP A 35 -19.62 9.23 -10.33
C ASP A 35 -19.97 8.93 -11.80
N GLU A 36 -20.17 9.96 -12.62
CA GLU A 36 -20.49 9.81 -14.04
C GLU A 36 -19.37 9.07 -14.79
N GLY A 37 -19.64 7.89 -15.34
CA GLY A 37 -18.62 7.13 -16.04
C GLY A 37 -17.68 6.34 -15.13
N TYR A 38 -18.04 6.13 -13.86
CA TYR A 38 -17.27 5.32 -12.91
C TYR A 38 -16.96 3.92 -13.46
N GLU A 39 -17.86 3.32 -14.23
CA GLU A 39 -17.74 2.00 -14.84
C GLU A 39 -16.54 1.86 -15.80
N LYS A 40 -15.97 2.98 -16.25
CA LYS A 40 -14.77 3.00 -17.10
C LYS A 40 -13.47 2.82 -16.31
N ILE A 41 -13.50 2.95 -14.99
CA ILE A 41 -12.35 2.80 -14.09
C ILE A 41 -12.03 1.31 -13.91
N LYS A 42 -10.77 0.95 -14.14
CA LYS A 42 -10.30 -0.44 -14.15
C LYS A 42 -9.13 -0.74 -13.21
N ASN A 43 -8.48 0.28 -12.64
CA ASN A 43 -7.32 0.14 -11.77
C ASN A 43 -7.20 1.31 -10.78
N PHE A 44 -6.22 1.24 -9.87
CA PHE A 44 -6.02 2.27 -8.86
C PHE A 44 -5.57 3.58 -9.46
N LYS A 45 -4.70 3.56 -10.48
CA LYS A 45 -4.25 4.78 -11.15
C LYS A 45 -5.44 5.63 -11.61
N GLN A 46 -6.39 5.02 -12.31
CA GLN A 46 -7.57 5.72 -12.84
C GLN A 46 -8.51 6.21 -11.73
N PHE A 47 -8.64 5.43 -10.65
CA PHE A 47 -9.41 5.85 -9.49
C PHE A 47 -8.76 7.05 -8.79
N ASP A 48 -7.45 6.98 -8.56
CA ASP A 48 -6.68 8.02 -7.89
C ASP A 48 -6.58 9.29 -8.75
N ASP A 49 -6.37 9.15 -10.06
CA ASP A 49 -6.34 10.27 -11.02
C ASP A 49 -7.67 11.05 -10.96
N ARG A 50 -8.80 10.33 -10.87
CA ARG A 50 -10.13 10.94 -10.92
C ARG A 50 -10.61 11.46 -9.57
N TYR A 51 -10.32 10.76 -8.49
CA TYR A 51 -10.90 11.05 -7.18
C TYR A 51 -9.83 11.43 -6.16
N THR A 52 -8.94 10.51 -5.81
CA THR A 52 -8.00 10.70 -4.70
C THR A 52 -7.14 11.95 -4.90
N ALA A 53 -6.47 12.08 -6.04
CA ALA A 53 -5.60 13.20 -6.34
C ALA A 53 -6.33 14.56 -6.29
N PRO A 54 -7.38 14.81 -7.08
CA PRO A 54 -8.04 16.12 -7.10
C PRO A 54 -8.76 16.47 -5.80
N ILE A 55 -9.37 15.49 -5.09
CA ILE A 55 -10.02 15.73 -3.79
C ILE A 55 -8.99 16.25 -2.76
N HIS A 56 -7.74 15.81 -2.88
CA HIS A 56 -6.67 16.17 -1.95
C HIS A 56 -5.70 17.22 -2.50
N GLY A 57 -6.01 17.84 -3.65
CA GLY A 57 -5.22 18.94 -4.23
C GLY A 57 -3.93 18.51 -4.94
N PHE A 58 -3.78 17.23 -5.27
CA PHE A 58 -2.69 16.73 -6.10
C PHE A 58 -3.04 16.87 -7.58
N ARG A 59 -2.01 16.97 -8.44
CA ARG A 59 -2.20 17.11 -9.89
C ARG A 59 -2.84 15.86 -10.52
N ASP A 60 -2.36 14.69 -10.14
CA ASP A 60 -2.73 13.38 -10.68
C ASP A 60 -2.30 12.26 -9.70
N ALA A 61 -2.59 11.00 -10.02
CA ALA A 61 -2.23 9.85 -9.20
C ALA A 61 -0.73 9.73 -8.99
N GLU A 62 0.09 10.04 -10.01
CA GLU A 62 1.54 9.91 -9.89
C GLU A 62 2.12 10.97 -8.97
N ASP A 63 1.61 12.21 -9.04
CA ASP A 63 1.94 13.29 -8.11
C ASP A 63 1.52 12.93 -6.69
N TYR A 64 0.30 12.42 -6.50
CA TYR A 64 -0.18 11.90 -5.22
C TYR A 64 0.76 10.80 -4.67
N TRP A 65 1.04 9.75 -5.45
CA TRP A 65 1.90 8.66 -5.02
C TRP A 65 3.32 9.12 -4.74
N TYR A 66 3.84 10.06 -5.54
CA TYR A 66 5.16 10.63 -5.31
C TYR A 66 5.18 11.43 -4.01
N GLN A 67 4.26 12.37 -3.80
CA GLN A 67 4.27 13.24 -2.63
C GLN A 67 4.00 12.48 -1.33
N CYS A 68 3.06 11.52 -1.35
CA CYS A 68 2.69 10.71 -0.19
C CYS A 68 3.61 9.50 0.04
N SER A 69 4.59 9.24 -0.82
CA SER A 69 5.54 8.13 -0.60
C SER A 69 6.52 8.44 0.53
N SER A 70 6.62 7.51 1.49
CA SER A 70 7.64 7.53 2.55
C SER A 70 9.07 7.26 2.04
N ARG A 71 9.22 6.72 0.82
CA ARG A 71 10.49 6.22 0.27
C ARG A 71 11.64 7.23 0.33
N ARG A 72 11.36 8.51 0.02
CA ARG A 72 12.38 9.57 0.01
C ARG A 72 12.89 9.96 1.39
N PHE A 73 12.15 9.62 2.44
CA PHE A 73 12.45 10.01 3.81
C PHE A 73 13.26 8.96 4.57
N LEU A 74 13.37 7.73 4.04
CA LEU A 74 14.12 6.64 4.67
C LEU A 74 15.58 7.00 4.97
N LYS A 75 16.20 7.84 4.14
CA LYS A 75 17.58 8.31 4.35
C LYS A 75 17.76 9.22 5.59
N TYR A 76 16.67 9.75 6.14
CA TYR A 76 16.69 10.64 7.31
C TYR A 76 16.40 9.91 8.62
N ILE A 77 16.09 8.60 8.58
CA ILE A 77 15.86 7.81 9.79
C ILE A 77 17.16 7.70 10.59
N GLN A 78 17.13 8.19 11.84
CA GLN A 78 18.27 8.17 12.76
C GLN A 78 18.18 7.08 13.83
N VAL A 79 16.99 6.53 14.03
CA VAL A 79 16.74 5.47 15.02
C VAL A 79 16.76 4.11 14.30
N PRO A 80 17.41 3.08 14.86
CA PRO A 80 17.36 1.73 14.30
C PRO A 80 15.93 1.30 14.00
N THR A 81 15.64 1.02 12.73
CA THR A 81 14.30 0.75 12.21
C THR A 81 14.31 -0.51 11.36
N LEU A 82 13.42 -1.44 11.69
CA LEU A 82 13.16 -2.63 10.90
C LEU A 82 11.89 -2.44 10.05
N ILE A 83 12.01 -2.64 8.74
CA ILE A 83 10.90 -2.67 7.79
C ILE A 83 10.70 -4.11 7.35
N VAL A 84 9.44 -4.57 7.34
CA VAL A 84 9.09 -5.95 7.02
C VAL A 84 7.97 -5.96 5.98
N ASN A 85 8.24 -6.45 4.77
CA ASN A 85 7.27 -6.52 3.67
C ASN A 85 7.34 -7.87 2.95
N ALA A 86 6.24 -8.61 2.85
CA ALA A 86 6.24 -9.93 2.20
C ALA A 86 6.22 -9.85 0.67
N LEU A 87 7.00 -10.71 -0.01
CA LEU A 87 7.02 -10.80 -1.48
C LEU A 87 5.66 -11.19 -2.09
N ASN A 88 4.87 -11.99 -1.37
CA ASN A 88 3.55 -12.41 -1.80
C ASN A 88 2.43 -11.42 -1.44
N ASP A 89 2.76 -10.19 -1.00
CA ASP A 89 1.77 -9.14 -0.76
C ASP A 89 1.05 -8.76 -2.09
N PRO A 90 -0.28 -8.88 -2.19
CA PRO A 90 -1.03 -8.54 -3.39
C PRO A 90 -1.03 -7.05 -3.72
N PHE A 91 -0.77 -6.14 -2.78
CA PHE A 91 -0.76 -4.70 -3.02
C PHE A 91 0.61 -4.16 -3.43
N LEU A 92 1.69 -4.76 -2.96
CA LEU A 92 3.03 -4.26 -3.22
C LEU A 92 3.54 -4.72 -4.59
N SER A 93 3.79 -3.76 -5.48
CA SER A 93 4.53 -4.01 -6.71
C SER A 93 6.03 -4.14 -6.43
N PRO A 94 6.83 -4.70 -7.35
CA PRO A 94 8.30 -4.74 -7.21
C PRO A 94 8.94 -3.37 -6.97
N SER A 95 8.33 -2.28 -7.45
CA SER A 95 8.84 -0.93 -7.22
C SER A 95 8.57 -0.42 -5.81
N CYS A 96 7.70 -1.05 -5.01
CA CYS A 96 7.39 -0.66 -3.64
C CYS A 96 8.52 -0.99 -2.65
N TYR A 97 9.43 -1.91 -2.99
CA TYR A 97 10.53 -2.33 -2.10
C TYR A 97 11.69 -1.31 -2.15
N PRO A 98 12.05 -0.67 -1.03
CA PRO A 98 13.02 0.43 -1.00
C PRO A 98 14.47 -0.05 -0.88
N VAL A 99 14.85 -1.14 -1.57
CA VAL A 99 16.17 -1.78 -1.43
C VAL A 99 17.32 -0.80 -1.67
N LYS A 100 17.18 0.10 -2.65
CA LYS A 100 18.23 1.08 -3.00
C LYS A 100 18.38 2.17 -1.93
N GLU A 101 17.30 2.56 -1.28
CA GLU A 101 17.24 3.60 -0.26
C GLU A 101 17.75 3.08 1.08
N VAL A 102 17.35 1.86 1.45
CA VAL A 102 17.80 1.18 2.66
C VAL A 102 19.31 0.97 2.64
N LYS A 103 19.89 0.60 1.48
CA LYS A 103 21.36 0.50 1.31
C LYS A 103 22.13 1.79 1.60
N LYS A 104 21.46 2.95 1.61
CA LYS A 104 22.07 4.26 1.89
C LYS A 104 21.98 4.69 3.35
N ASN A 105 21.30 3.92 4.20
CA ASN A 105 21.13 4.25 5.62
C ASN A 105 21.27 2.99 6.48
N SER A 106 22.37 2.87 7.22
CA SER A 106 22.65 1.73 8.10
C SER A 106 21.68 1.60 9.28
N ASN A 107 20.92 2.65 9.60
CA ASN A 107 19.89 2.58 10.65
C ASN A 107 18.62 1.88 10.18
N VAL A 108 18.49 1.58 8.89
CA VAL A 108 17.29 0.92 8.35
C VAL A 108 17.65 -0.48 7.88
N VAL A 109 16.91 -1.47 8.37
CA VAL A 109 16.98 -2.86 7.93
C VAL A 109 15.68 -3.20 7.22
N LEU A 110 15.78 -3.94 6.12
CA LEU A 110 14.63 -4.37 5.32
C LEU A 110 14.62 -5.89 5.23
N GLU A 111 13.58 -6.49 5.79
CA GLU A 111 13.28 -7.91 5.71
C GLU A 111 12.15 -8.17 4.70
N ILE A 112 12.41 -9.08 3.77
CA ILE A 112 11.50 -9.37 2.66
C ILE A 112 11.23 -10.89 2.62
N PRO A 113 10.41 -11.44 3.53
CA PRO A 113 10.10 -12.85 3.51
C PRO A 113 9.33 -13.22 2.23
N LYS A 114 9.47 -14.48 1.79
CA LYS A 114 8.74 -15.00 0.63
C LYS A 114 7.22 -14.93 0.85
N ASP A 115 6.81 -15.31 2.06
CA ASP A 115 5.41 -15.45 2.43
C ASP A 115 5.08 -14.65 3.70
N GLY A 116 3.90 -14.02 3.70
CA GLY A 116 3.36 -13.27 4.84
C GLY A 116 2.05 -12.54 4.53
N GLY A 117 1.77 -12.32 3.24
CA GLY A 117 0.58 -11.62 2.76
C GLY A 117 0.60 -10.12 3.11
N HIS A 118 -0.56 -9.48 2.99
CA HIS A 118 -0.69 -8.04 3.25
C HIS A 118 -0.91 -7.67 4.73
N VAL A 119 -1.61 -8.52 5.49
CA VAL A 119 -2.19 -8.12 6.79
C VAL A 119 -1.72 -8.99 7.97
N GLY A 120 -1.06 -10.12 7.72
CA GLY A 120 -0.97 -11.16 8.75
C GLY A 120 0.42 -11.52 9.20
N PHE A 121 1.32 -11.84 8.27
CA PHE A 121 2.48 -12.68 8.56
C PHE A 121 2.11 -13.86 9.47
N VAL A 122 0.93 -14.44 9.22
CA VAL A 122 0.38 -15.52 10.06
C VAL A 122 1.20 -16.76 9.85
N GLU A 123 1.57 -17.40 10.94
CA GLU A 123 2.25 -18.69 10.95
C GLU A 123 1.43 -19.68 11.78
N PHE A 124 1.14 -20.84 11.21
CA PHE A 124 0.44 -21.90 11.94
C PHE A 124 1.45 -22.67 12.78
N ASN A 125 1.46 -22.40 14.08
CA ASN A 125 2.31 -23.09 15.06
C ASN A 125 1.53 -23.34 16.36
N GLU A 126 2.01 -24.26 17.19
CA GLU A 126 1.33 -24.64 18.45
C GLU A 126 1.22 -23.47 19.44
N ALA A 127 2.14 -22.51 19.36
CA ALA A 127 2.15 -21.32 20.21
C ALA A 127 1.15 -20.25 19.76
N SER A 128 0.52 -20.38 18.58
CA SER A 128 -0.35 -19.37 17.97
C SER A 128 0.29 -17.98 17.82
N ILE A 129 1.62 -17.93 17.68
CA ILE A 129 2.39 -16.68 17.55
C ILE A 129 2.60 -16.35 16.07
N TYR A 130 2.36 -15.11 15.67
CA TYR A 130 2.58 -14.68 14.28
C TYR A 130 4.08 -14.55 13.98
N TRP A 131 4.46 -14.76 12.73
CA TRP A 131 5.86 -14.62 12.33
C TRP A 131 6.39 -13.20 12.59
N SER A 132 5.55 -12.17 12.36
CA SER A 132 5.89 -10.78 12.64
C SER A 132 6.22 -10.52 14.11
N GLU A 133 5.54 -11.18 15.04
CA GLU A 133 5.80 -11.06 16.48
C GLU A 133 7.17 -11.66 16.85
N LYS A 134 7.50 -12.83 16.30
CA LYS A 134 8.83 -13.46 16.50
C LYS A 134 9.94 -12.55 15.98
N VAL A 135 9.74 -11.96 14.81
CA VAL A 135 10.70 -11.02 14.21
C VAL A 135 10.85 -9.75 15.05
N ALA A 136 9.74 -9.20 15.55
CA ALA A 136 9.77 -8.02 16.43
C ALA A 136 10.54 -8.29 17.73
N VAL A 137 10.28 -9.41 18.41
CA VAL A 137 11.00 -9.79 19.63
C VAL A 137 12.49 -9.99 19.36
N LYS A 138 12.82 -10.68 18.26
CA LYS A 138 14.22 -10.89 17.84
C LYS A 138 14.92 -9.55 17.59
N TRP A 139 14.25 -8.58 16.97
CA TRP A 139 14.82 -7.26 16.68
C TRP A 139 15.25 -6.50 17.94
N PHE A 140 14.44 -6.55 19.01
CA PHE A 140 14.76 -5.88 20.27
C PHE A 140 15.73 -6.64 21.18
N SER A 141 16.11 -7.86 20.79
CA SER A 141 17.03 -8.71 21.56
C SER A 141 18.50 -8.55 21.11
N TYR A 142 18.76 -7.69 20.10
CA TYR A 142 20.08 -7.25 19.66
C TYR A 142 20.34 -5.81 20.11
#